data_AF-A0A2I1EF68-F1
#
_entry.id   AF-A0A2I1EF68-F1
#
_cell.length_a   1.000
_cell.length_b   1.000
_cell.length_c   1.000
_cell.angle_alpha   90.00
_cell.angle_beta   90.00
_cell.angle_gamma   90.00
#
_symmetry.space_group_name_H-M   'P 1'
#
loop_
_entity.id
_entity.type
_entity.pdbx_description
1 polymer ?
#
loop_
_entity_poly.entity_id
_entity_poly.type
_entity_poly.pdbx_seq_one_letter_code
_entity_poly.pdbx_strand_id
1 'polypeptide(L)'
;MDELKHLKMYYSNLVDEYQRSDPLDCKSKRTALAEELKEIMDQMEIKGDQIATLYDIQQKTVKPSLSSKSRYGFTQNKNNFQKPTHPVHETRAESLNSLRGTRKVQKTLNDL
;
A
#
# COMPACT_ATOMS: atom_id res chain seq x y z
N MET A 1 5.99 14.76 30.27
CA MET A 1 6.57 15.31 29.03
C MET A 1 5.73 14.79 27.87
N ASP A 2 5.49 15.59 26.83
CA ASP A 2 4.85 15.12 25.59
C ASP A 2 5.78 14.13 24.89
N GLU A 3 5.34 12.87 24.79
CA GLU A 3 6.16 11.75 24.33
C GLU A 3 6.54 11.87 22.85
N LEU A 4 5.65 12.38 22.00
CA LEU A 4 5.96 12.61 20.59
C LEU A 4 6.98 13.73 20.44
N LYS A 5 6.88 14.79 21.26
CA LYS A 5 7.88 15.85 21.30
C LYS A 5 9.25 15.31 21.75
N HIS A 6 9.28 14.41 22.71
CA HIS A 6 10.51 13.77 23.17
C HIS A 6 11.17 12.94 22.05
N LEU A 7 10.40 12.10 21.36
CA LEU A 7 10.92 11.30 20.24
C LEU A 7 11.48 12.16 19.10
N LYS A 8 10.80 13.25 18.74
CA LYS A 8 11.29 14.19 17.71
C LYS A 8 12.62 14.84 18.09
N MET A 9 12.74 15.27 19.33
CA MET A 9 13.99 15.85 19.83
C MET A 9 15.12 14.81 19.84
N TYR A 10 14.81 13.59 20.31
CA TYR A 10 15.79 12.51 20.36
C TYR A 10 16.27 12.09 18.95
N TYR A 11 15.33 11.94 18.01
CA TYR A 11 15.63 11.70 16.60
C TYR A 11 16.57 12.76 16.03
N SER A 12 16.28 14.04 16.26
CA SER A 12 17.15 15.14 15.79
C SER A 12 18.57 15.01 16.32
N ASN A 13 18.73 14.70 17.62
CA ASN A 13 20.05 14.53 18.23
C ASN A 13 20.82 13.35 17.62
N LEU A 14 20.13 12.23 17.35
CA LEU A 14 20.75 11.07 16.71
C LEU A 14 21.17 11.36 15.26
N VAL A 15 20.38 12.15 14.52
CA VAL A 15 20.76 12.60 13.17
C VAL A 15 22.04 13.44 13.23
N ASP A 16 22.13 14.38 14.15
CA ASP A 16 23.32 15.21 14.34
C ASP A 16 24.55 14.38 14.72
N GLU A 17 24.38 13.32 15.52
CA GLU A 17 25.46 12.40 15.86
C GLU A 17 25.89 11.52 14.68
N TYR A 18 24.92 11.00 13.92
CA TYR A 18 25.17 10.19 12.73
C TYR A 18 25.94 11.00 11.68
N GLN A 19 25.54 12.24 11.43
CA GLN A 19 26.19 13.13 10.46
C GLN A 19 27.62 13.51 10.86
N ARG A 20 27.88 13.66 12.16
CA ARG A 20 29.24 13.93 12.68
C ARG A 20 30.14 12.70 12.72
N SER A 21 29.59 11.49 12.58
CA SER A 21 30.37 10.25 12.63
C SER A 21 31.04 9.97 11.29
N ASP A 22 32.37 9.83 11.28
CA ASP A 22 33.13 9.59 10.05
C ASP A 22 32.76 8.21 9.42
N PRO A 23 32.36 8.17 8.13
CA PRO A 23 32.13 6.92 7.40
C PRO A 23 33.28 5.91 7.45
N LEU A 24 34.52 6.36 7.45
CA LEU A 24 35.71 5.51 7.29
C LEU A 24 36.18 4.93 8.64
N ASP A 25 36.12 5.74 9.70
CA ASP A 25 36.62 5.34 11.02
C ASP A 25 35.54 4.79 11.96
N CYS A 26 34.27 5.18 11.75
CA CYS A 26 33.19 4.92 12.70
C CYS A 26 32.06 4.05 12.11
N LYS A 27 32.38 3.11 11.20
CA LYS A 27 31.37 2.29 10.50
C LYS A 27 30.41 1.59 11.47
N SER A 28 30.92 0.90 12.49
CA SER A 28 30.08 0.20 13.48
C SER A 28 29.17 1.14 14.26
N LYS A 29 29.69 2.31 14.66
CA LYS A 29 28.90 3.34 15.36
C LYS A 29 27.81 3.91 14.45
N ARG A 30 28.12 4.20 13.19
CA ARG A 30 27.12 4.65 12.21
C ARG A 30 26.04 3.61 11.98
N THR A 31 26.38 2.33 11.89
CA THR A 31 25.37 1.26 11.76
C THR A 31 24.42 1.25 12.96
N ALA A 32 24.95 1.28 14.19
CA ALA A 32 24.13 1.32 15.40
C ALA A 32 23.22 2.56 15.45
N LEU A 33 23.76 3.74 15.14
CA LEU A 33 22.98 4.98 15.06
C LEU A 33 21.87 4.90 13.98
N ALA A 34 22.12 4.25 12.84
CA ALA A 34 21.12 4.07 11.81
C ALA A 34 20.00 3.11 12.25
N GLU A 35 20.32 2.05 12.97
CA GLU A 35 19.34 1.14 13.55
C GLU A 35 18.46 1.86 14.58
N GLU A 36 19.08 2.66 15.45
CA GLU A 36 18.35 3.44 16.45
C GLU A 36 17.47 4.53 15.83
N LEU A 37 17.97 5.23 14.81
CA LEU A 37 17.18 6.20 14.03
C LEU A 37 15.94 5.56 13.42
N LYS A 38 16.05 4.32 12.93
CA LYS A 38 14.92 3.56 12.39
C LYS A 38 13.92 3.24 13.50
N GLU A 39 14.38 2.73 14.64
CA GLU A 39 13.50 2.39 15.76
C GLU A 39 12.70 3.61 16.26
N ILE A 40 13.35 4.77 16.39
CA ILE A 40 12.66 6.01 16.78
C ILE A 40 11.64 6.46 15.73
N MET A 41 11.93 6.24 14.45
CA MET A 41 10.98 6.54 13.36
C MET A 41 9.73 5.65 13.46
N ASP A 42 9.92 4.35 13.67
CA ASP A 42 8.82 3.38 13.86
C ASP A 42 7.95 3.76 15.08
N GLN A 43 8.58 4.19 16.18
CA GLN A 43 7.84 4.67 17.36
C GLN A 43 7.04 5.96 17.10
N MET A 44 7.60 6.90 16.32
CA MET A 44 6.90 8.12 15.93
C MET A 44 5.70 7.82 15.02
N GLU A 45 5.83 6.86 14.10
CA GLU A 45 4.74 6.41 13.22
C GLU A 45 3.58 5.85 14.04
N ILE A 46 3.85 4.93 14.98
CA ILE A 46 2.83 4.36 15.87
C ILE A 46 2.08 5.46 16.63
N LYS A 47 2.78 6.48 17.11
CA LYS A 47 2.13 7.62 17.79
C LYS A 47 1.32 8.48 16.84
N GLY A 48 1.78 8.66 15.60
CA GLY A 48 1.02 9.31 14.54
C GLY A 48 -0.33 8.62 14.30
N ASP A 49 -0.31 7.29 14.18
CA ASP A 49 -1.50 6.47 13.98
C ASP A 49 -2.46 6.52 15.18
N GLN A 50 -1.92 6.52 16.39
CA GLN A 50 -2.71 6.70 17.61
C GLN A 50 -3.41 8.06 17.62
N ILE A 51 -2.70 9.14 17.28
CA ILE A 51 -3.26 10.48 17.19
C ILE A 51 -4.35 10.55 16.13
N ALA A 52 -4.11 9.99 14.94
CA ALA A 52 -5.10 9.94 13.85
C ALA A 52 -6.37 9.18 14.29
N THR A 53 -6.21 8.03 14.94
CA THR A 53 -7.31 7.24 15.49
C THR A 53 -8.15 8.05 16.49
N LEU A 54 -7.52 8.84 17.36
CA LEU A 54 -8.22 9.70 18.32
C LEU A 54 -9.01 10.81 17.62
N TYR A 55 -8.45 11.44 16.58
CA TYR A 55 -9.17 12.42 15.77
C TYR A 55 -10.39 11.82 15.06
N ASP A 56 -10.27 10.60 14.53
CA ASP A 56 -11.40 9.89 13.91
C ASP A 56 -12.52 9.60 14.90
N ILE A 57 -12.18 9.18 16.12
CA ILE A 57 -13.16 8.98 17.20
C ILE A 57 -13.85 10.30 17.54
N GLN A 58 -13.09 11.38 17.71
CA GLN A 58 -13.65 12.69 18.03
C GLN A 58 -14.61 13.20 16.94
N GLN A 59 -14.27 13.03 15.67
CA GLN A 59 -15.16 13.41 14.56
C GLN A 59 -16.46 12.60 14.53
N LYS A 60 -16.42 11.32 14.94
CA LYS A 60 -17.61 10.47 15.05
C LYS A 60 -18.51 10.89 16.22
N THR A 61 -17.95 11.35 17.33
CA THR A 61 -18.72 11.76 18.52
C THR A 61 -19.30 13.17 18.43
N VAL A 62 -18.70 14.07 17.65
CA VAL A 62 -19.20 15.45 17.43
C VAL A 62 -20.43 15.50 16.52
N LYS A 63 -20.73 14.45 15.75
CA LYS A 63 -22.03 14.32 15.07
C LYS A 63 -23.08 13.87 16.09
N PRO A 64 -24.10 14.68 16.44
CA PRO A 64 -25.17 14.18 17.29
C PRO A 64 -25.82 13.01 16.56
N SER A 65 -25.81 11.84 17.19
CA SER A 65 -26.46 10.64 16.67
C SER A 65 -27.98 10.87 16.66
N LEU A 66 -28.50 11.51 15.61
CA LEU A 66 -29.90 11.38 15.22
C LEU A 66 -30.09 10.02 14.56
N SER A 67 -29.99 8.96 15.37
CA SER A 67 -30.40 7.62 14.97
C SER A 67 -30.88 6.85 16.20
N SER A 68 -31.90 7.39 16.86
CA SER A 68 -32.86 6.56 17.58
C SER A 68 -33.72 5.81 16.55
N LYS A 69 -33.27 4.64 16.08
CA LYS A 69 -34.18 3.64 15.50
C LYS A 69 -33.82 2.27 16.07
N SER A 70 -34.54 1.94 17.13
CA SER A 70 -34.50 0.66 17.83
C SER A 70 -35.45 -0.34 17.15
N ARG A 71 -34.90 -1.52 16.82
CA ARG A 71 -35.53 -2.87 16.79
C ARG A 71 -36.39 -3.33 15.58
N TYR A 72 -36.15 -4.61 15.26
CA TYR A 72 -36.90 -5.63 14.50
C TYR A 72 -36.55 -5.85 13.01
N GLY A 73 -36.07 -7.07 12.69
CA GLY A 73 -36.19 -7.66 11.35
C GLY A 73 -35.01 -8.52 10.86
N PHE A 74 -34.88 -9.75 11.37
CA PHE A 74 -34.12 -10.81 10.71
C PHE A 74 -34.88 -11.27 9.46
N THR A 75 -34.28 -11.20 8.27
CA THR A 75 -34.68 -12.03 7.13
C THR A 75 -33.45 -12.58 6.42
N GLN A 76 -33.22 -13.87 6.59
CA GLN A 76 -32.27 -14.65 5.79
C GLN A 76 -32.84 -14.83 4.38
N ASN A 77 -32.20 -14.25 3.36
CA ASN A 77 -32.42 -14.68 1.98
C ASN A 77 -31.39 -15.77 1.64
N LYS A 78 -31.83 -17.03 1.77
CA LYS A 78 -31.21 -18.18 1.13
C LYS A 78 -31.87 -18.30 -0.24
N ASN A 79 -31.12 -18.06 -1.32
CA ASN A 79 -31.25 -18.71 -2.63
C ASN A 79 -30.26 -18.08 -3.63
N ASN A 80 -29.11 -18.74 -3.84
CA ASN A 80 -28.76 -19.27 -5.16
C ASN A 80 -27.45 -20.07 -5.09
N PHE A 81 -27.61 -21.38 -5.12
CA PHE A 81 -26.65 -22.35 -5.64
C PHE A 81 -26.26 -21.95 -7.08
N GLN A 82 -25.06 -22.15 -7.62
CA GLN A 82 -24.29 -23.39 -7.68
C GLN A 82 -22.85 -23.06 -8.13
N LYS A 83 -21.83 -23.61 -7.48
CA LYS A 83 -20.48 -23.76 -8.06
C LYS A 83 -20.48 -25.00 -8.97
N PRO A 84 -19.86 -24.95 -10.16
CA PRO A 84 -19.34 -26.13 -10.82
C PRO A 84 -17.82 -26.18 -10.71
N THR A 85 -17.31 -27.25 -10.09
CA THR A 85 -15.91 -27.69 -10.17
C THR A 85 -15.59 -28.27 -11.56
N HIS A 86 -14.35 -28.06 -12.01
CA HIS A 86 -13.76 -28.40 -13.32
C HIS A 86 -13.88 -29.86 -13.79
N PRO A 87 -13.62 -30.13 -15.08
CA PRO A 87 -12.38 -30.88 -15.37
C PRO A 87 -11.57 -30.35 -16.57
N VAL A 88 -10.27 -30.58 -16.49
CA VAL A 88 -9.25 -30.40 -17.54
C VAL A 88 -9.50 -31.40 -18.68
N HIS A 89 -9.57 -30.92 -19.92
CA HIS A 89 -9.15 -31.70 -21.10
C HIS A 89 -8.65 -30.75 -22.20
N GLU A 90 -7.36 -30.89 -22.46
CA GLU A 90 -6.63 -30.52 -23.67
C GLU A 90 -7.30 -31.14 -24.91
N THR A 91 -7.60 -30.37 -25.97
CA THR A 91 -7.50 -30.83 -27.37
C THR A 91 -7.39 -29.63 -28.33
N ARG A 92 -6.46 -29.81 -29.25
CA ARG A 92 -5.93 -28.98 -30.34
C ARG A 92 -6.88 -28.94 -31.57
N ALA A 93 -6.67 -27.90 -32.40
CA ALA A 93 -6.91 -27.78 -33.85
C ALA A 93 -8.17 -27.07 -34.40
N GLU A 94 -7.87 -26.13 -35.32
CA GLU A 94 -8.59 -25.74 -36.54
C GLU A 94 -9.90 -24.92 -36.36
N SER A 95 -10.18 -23.86 -37.12
CA SER A 95 -9.98 -23.70 -38.56
C SER A 95 -9.90 -22.23 -39.00
N LEU A 96 -9.20 -22.07 -40.11
CA LEU A 96 -8.93 -20.87 -40.90
C LEU A 96 -10.21 -20.23 -41.44
N ASN A 97 -10.27 -18.90 -41.43
CA ASN A 97 -11.03 -18.17 -42.44
C ASN A 97 -10.10 -17.26 -43.24
N SER A 98 -9.88 -17.71 -44.46
CA SER A 98 -9.18 -17.09 -45.58
C SER A 98 -10.03 -15.95 -46.14
N LEU A 99 -9.44 -14.76 -46.31
CA LEU A 99 -9.86 -13.85 -47.37
C LEU A 99 -8.62 -13.48 -48.21
N ARG A 100 -8.58 -14.04 -49.41
CA ARG A 100 -7.62 -13.76 -50.48
C ARG A 100 -7.63 -12.30 -50.88
N GLY A 101 -6.45 -11.76 -51.17
CA GLY A 101 -6.25 -10.54 -51.95
C GLY A 101 -4.78 -10.29 -52.21
N THR A 102 -4.27 -10.79 -53.34
CA THR A 102 -2.89 -10.66 -53.80
C THR A 102 -2.55 -9.23 -54.22
N ARG A 103 -1.29 -8.80 -53.98
CA ARG A 103 -0.36 -8.22 -55.00
C ARG A 103 0.98 -7.87 -54.36
N LYS A 104 2.06 -8.21 -55.09
CA LYS A 104 3.47 -7.95 -54.75
C LYS A 104 3.95 -6.60 -55.35
N VAL A 105 5.09 -6.13 -54.82
CA VAL A 105 6.14 -5.24 -55.36
C VAL A 105 5.84 -3.74 -55.56
N GLN A 106 6.59 -2.83 -54.91
CA GLN A 106 7.77 -2.13 -55.48
C GLN A 106 8.25 -0.98 -54.55
N LYS A 107 9.57 -0.96 -54.27
CA LYS A 107 10.33 0.14 -53.63
C LYS A 107 10.24 1.43 -54.47
N THR A 108 10.13 2.58 -53.82
CA THR A 108 10.89 3.80 -54.18
C THR A 108 11.32 4.53 -52.90
N LEU A 109 12.63 4.78 -52.82
CA LEU A 109 13.31 5.68 -51.89
C LEU A 109 13.08 7.10 -52.39
N ASN A 110 12.72 8.03 -51.51
CA ASN A 110 12.86 9.46 -51.72
C ASN A 110 13.17 10.12 -50.37
N ASP A 111 14.45 10.37 -50.12
CA ASP A 111 14.92 11.50 -49.32
C ASP A 111 16.24 11.96 -49.95
N LEU A 112 16.16 13.15 -50.55
CA LEU A 112 17.18 14.10 -51.06
C LEU A 112 18.33 13.59 -51.94
#